data_AF-A0A7H1MLX2-F1
#
_entry.id   AF-A0A7H1MLX2-F1
#
_cell.length_a   1.000
_cell.length_b   1.000
_cell.length_c   1.000
_cell.angle_alpha   90.00
_cell.angle_beta   90.00
_cell.angle_gamma   90.00
#
_symmetry.space_group_name_H-M   'P 1'
#
loop_
_entity.id
_entity.type
_entity.pdbx_description
1 polymer ?
#
loop_
_entity_poly.entity_id
_entity_poly.type
_entity_poly.pdbx_seq_one_letter_code
_entity_poly.pdbx_strand_id
1 'polypeptide(L)'
;MDTKHLGLLTNLSLDNPTGYMDASFLILKESSNDDNKVLMPLIEKEAGQYASILVENTTDGINLGLNKLKLFCQNKKIQTDDHLWQINSDDTLIENGASKYGWLEFRTISNTEKN
;
A
#
# COMPACT_ATOMS: atom_id res chain seq x y z
N MET A 1 15.60 13.80 9.79
CA MET A 1 14.39 14.62 9.63
C MET A 1 13.27 13.61 9.54
N ASP A 2 12.56 13.43 10.65
CA ASP A 2 11.59 12.37 10.89
C ASP A 2 10.36 12.55 10.00
N THR A 3 10.19 11.63 9.06
CA THR A 3 8.95 11.47 8.30
C THR A 3 8.21 10.29 8.91
N LYS A 4 7.19 10.60 9.73
CA LYS A 4 6.30 9.61 10.35
C LYS A 4 5.43 8.97 9.27
N HIS A 5 5.97 7.98 8.57
CA HIS A 5 5.23 7.24 7.56
C HIS A 5 4.18 6.35 8.24
N LEU A 6 2.96 6.88 8.34
CA LEU A 6 1.76 6.13 8.70
C LEU A 6 1.13 5.59 7.41
N GLY A 7 0.63 4.37 7.46
CA GLY A 7 0.02 3.73 6.30
C GLY A 7 -0.84 2.54 6.69
N LEU A 8 -1.40 1.88 5.68
CA LEU A 8 -2.15 0.64 5.82
C LEU A 8 -1.52 -0.42 4.91
N LEU A 9 -1.52 -1.67 5.38
CA LEU A 9 -1.27 -2.84 4.56
C LEU A 9 -2.57 -3.62 4.43
N THR A 10 -3.01 -3.84 3.21
CA THR A 10 -4.31 -4.45 2.92
C THR A 10 -4.10 -5.72 2.11
N ASN A 11 -4.72 -6.83 2.54
CA ASN A 11 -4.70 -8.08 1.78
C ASN A 11 -5.73 -8.00 0.65
N LEU A 12 -5.28 -7.54 -0.52
CA LEU A 12 -6.13 -7.27 -1.67
C LEU A 12 -5.34 -7.57 -2.93
N SER A 13 -5.85 -8.48 -3.76
CA SER A 13 -5.26 -8.71 -5.08
C SER A 13 -5.57 -7.56 -6.04
N LEU A 14 -4.58 -7.13 -6.82
CA LEU A 14 -4.77 -6.12 -7.87
C LEU A 14 -5.81 -6.57 -8.92
N ASP A 15 -6.01 -7.88 -9.09
CA ASP A 15 -7.02 -8.41 -10.00
C ASP A 15 -8.46 -8.29 -9.48
N ASN A 16 -8.66 -8.01 -8.18
CA ASN A 16 -9.97 -7.81 -7.58
C ASN A 16 -10.11 -6.46 -6.82
N PRO A 17 -10.06 -5.30 -7.51
CA PRO A 17 -10.21 -3.99 -6.86
C PRO A 17 -11.53 -3.82 -6.10
N THR A 18 -12.59 -4.48 -6.57
CA THR A 18 -13.93 -4.43 -5.95
C THR A 18 -13.97 -5.01 -4.55
N GLY A 19 -12.98 -5.83 -4.15
CA GLY A 19 -12.86 -6.37 -2.80
C GLY A 19 -12.32 -5.39 -1.77
N TYR A 20 -11.96 -4.15 -2.16
CA TYR A 20 -11.30 -3.20 -1.25
C TYR A 20 -12.10 -2.92 0.03
N MET A 21 -13.41 -2.72 -0.07
CA MET A 21 -14.25 -2.39 1.10
C MET A 21 -14.40 -3.55 2.09
N ASP A 22 -14.18 -4.79 1.63
CA ASP A 22 -14.31 -6.00 2.44
C ASP A 22 -12.94 -6.55 2.88
N ALA A 23 -11.84 -5.90 2.48
CA ALA A 23 -10.49 -6.38 2.74
C ALA A 23 -10.04 -6.06 4.18
N SER A 24 -9.31 -7.01 4.78
CA SER A 24 -8.66 -6.80 6.07
C SER A 24 -7.49 -5.82 5.92
N PHE A 25 -7.38 -4.87 6.86
CA PHE A 25 -6.30 -3.89 6.91
C PHE A 25 -5.47 -4.02 8.20
N LEU A 26 -4.17 -3.79 8.07
CA LEU A 26 -3.21 -3.64 9.17
C LEU A 26 -2.72 -2.21 9.20
N ILE A 27 -2.69 -1.59 10.38
CA ILE A 27 -2.18 -0.22 10.55
C ILE A 27 -0.66 -0.28 10.67
N LEU A 28 0.03 0.47 9.82
CA LEU A 28 1.47 0.65 9.84
C LEU A 28 1.79 1.91 10.63
N LYS A 29 2.61 1.75 11.68
CA LYS A 29 3.11 2.85 12.49
C LYS A 29 4.62 2.72 12.63
N GLU A 30 5.33 3.79 12.32
CA GLU A 30 6.76 3.89 12.59
C GLU A 30 7.03 3.70 14.09
N SER A 31 7.98 2.82 14.41
CA SER A 31 8.44 2.57 15.77
C SER A 31 9.71 3.37 16.02
N SER A 32 9.65 4.38 16.89
CA SER A 32 10.83 4.99 17.48
C SER A 32 11.31 4.08 18.62
N ASN A 33 12.57 3.65 18.61
CA ASN A 33 13.17 2.81 19.65
C ASN A 33 12.78 3.30 21.06
N ASP A 34 11.91 2.54 21.71
CA ASP A 34 11.58 2.69 23.12
C ASP A 34 11.73 1.30 23.72
N ASP A 35 12.50 1.19 24.81
CA ASP A 35 12.90 -0.04 25.51
C ASP A 35 11.73 -0.82 26.14
N ASN A 36 10.50 -0.58 25.67
CA ASN A 36 9.30 -1.24 26.13
C ASN A 36 9.17 -2.62 25.49
N LYS A 37 9.20 -3.64 26.35
CA LYS A 37 9.03 -5.09 26.10
C LYS A 37 7.67 -5.49 25.51
N VAL A 38 7.08 -4.67 24.64
CA VAL A 38 5.90 -5.05 23.87
C VAL A 38 6.41 -5.64 22.57
N LEU A 39 6.26 -6.96 22.40
CA LEU A 39 6.50 -7.64 21.14
C LEU A 39 5.44 -7.17 20.13
N MET A 40 5.68 -6.02 19.49
CA MET A 40 4.89 -5.60 18.35
C MET A 40 5.39 -6.34 17.11
N PRO A 41 4.50 -6.90 16.28
CA PRO A 41 4.91 -7.47 15.01
C PRO A 41 5.51 -6.37 14.14
N LEU A 42 6.78 -6.54 13.76
CA LEU A 42 7.46 -5.65 12.83
C LEU A 42 7.09 -6.10 11.41
N ILE A 43 6.46 -5.19 10.65
CA ILE A 43 6.15 -5.37 9.24
C ILE A 43 6.99 -4.36 8.47
N GLU A 44 7.83 -4.85 7.57
CA GLU A 44 8.70 -4.03 6.74
C GLU A 44 8.25 -4.10 5.27
N LYS A 45 8.29 -2.95 4.59
CA LYS A 45 8.13 -2.90 3.14
C LYS A 45 9.44 -3.31 2.49
N GLU A 46 9.47 -4.50 1.90
CA GLU A 46 10.68 -5.01 1.27
C GLU A 46 11.19 -4.08 0.15
N ALA A 47 12.51 -4.02 -0.03
CA ALA A 47 13.10 -3.36 -1.18
C ALA A 47 12.68 -4.08 -2.48
N GLY A 48 12.43 -3.31 -3.54
CA GLY A 48 12.04 -3.86 -4.83
C GLY A 48 11.39 -2.86 -5.76
N GLN A 49 10.91 -3.37 -6.88
CA GLN A 49 10.11 -2.59 -7.82
C GLN A 49 8.63 -2.65 -7.42
N TYR A 50 7.96 -1.52 -7.56
CA TYR A 50 6.55 -1.35 -7.21
C TYR A 50 5.82 -0.68 -8.36
N ALA A 51 4.61 -1.16 -8.63
CA ALA A 51 3.64 -0.43 -9.42
C ALA A 51 2.87 0.48 -8.48
N SER A 52 3.01 1.79 -8.67
CA SER A 52 2.45 2.80 -7.75
C SER A 52 1.57 3.81 -8.47
N ILE A 53 0.53 4.30 -7.77
CA ILE A 53 -0.32 5.42 -8.22
C ILE A 53 -0.66 6.33 -7.04
N LEU A 54 -0.59 7.64 -7.26
CA LEU A 54 -1.05 8.65 -6.29
C LEU A 54 -2.55 8.90 -6.52
N VAL A 55 -3.33 8.82 -5.45
CA VAL A 55 -4.80 8.99 -5.49
C VAL A 55 -5.26 9.95 -4.41
N GLU A 56 -6.44 10.52 -4.58
CA GLU A 56 -7.14 11.16 -3.46
C GLU A 56 -7.66 10.08 -2.51
N ASN A 57 -7.52 10.27 -1.20
CA ASN A 57 -7.91 9.31 -0.15
C ASN A 57 -9.43 9.33 0.11
N THR A 58 -10.20 9.18 -0.97
CA THR A 58 -11.63 8.93 -0.96
C THR A 58 -11.89 7.55 -1.56
N THR A 59 -13.03 6.92 -1.24
CA THR A 59 -13.42 5.63 -1.81
C THR A 59 -13.40 5.66 -3.34
N ASP A 60 -13.94 6.72 -3.95
CA ASP A 60 -13.96 6.87 -5.41
C ASP A 60 -12.55 7.08 -6.00
N GLY A 61 -11.71 7.88 -5.33
CA GLY A 61 -10.33 8.11 -5.73
C GLY A 61 -9.49 6.82 -5.70
N ILE A 62 -9.63 6.03 -4.63
CA ILE A 62 -8.97 4.75 -4.46
C ILE A 62 -9.45 3.75 -5.51
N ASN A 63 -10.76 3.59 -5.69
CA ASN A 63 -11.32 2.67 -6.69
C ASN A 63 -10.88 3.02 -8.12
N LEU A 64 -10.90 4.31 -8.47
CA LEU A 64 -10.43 4.78 -9.77
C LEU A 64 -8.93 4.50 -9.95
N GLY A 65 -8.12 4.74 -8.92
CA GLY A 65 -6.68 4.48 -8.93
C GLY A 65 -6.36 3.01 -9.11
N LEU A 66 -6.98 2.12 -8.32
CA LEU A 66 -6.80 0.67 -8.43
C LEU A 66 -7.16 0.15 -9.83
N ASN A 67 -8.27 0.63 -10.40
CA ASN A 67 -8.66 0.27 -11.76
C ASN A 67 -7.63 0.73 -12.81
N LYS A 68 -7.11 1.96 -12.69
CA LYS A 68 -6.06 2.46 -13.60
C LYS A 68 -4.76 1.67 -13.45
N LEU A 69 -4.35 1.36 -12.22
CA LEU A 69 -3.14 0.59 -11.94
C LEU A 69 -3.26 -0.84 -12.48
N LYS A 70 -4.43 -1.48 -12.30
CA LYS A 70 -4.76 -2.78 -12.89
C LYS A 70 -4.60 -2.76 -14.40
N LEU A 71 -5.23 -1.79 -15.08
CA LEU A 71 -5.12 -1.65 -16.54
C LEU A 71 -3.67 -1.42 -16.99
N PHE A 72 -2.91 -0.60 -16.26
CA PHE A 72 -1.50 -0.38 -16.53
C PHE A 72 -0.69 -1.68 -16.45
N CYS A 73 -0.82 -2.42 -15.35
CA CYS A 73 -0.13 -3.69 -15.15
C CYS A 73 -0.52 -4.73 -16.21
N GLN A 74 -1.81 -4.85 -16.53
CA GLN A 74 -2.30 -5.76 -17.58
C GLN A 74 -1.72 -5.42 -18.95
N ASN A 75 -1.75 -4.15 -19.35
CA ASN A 75 -1.23 -3.70 -20.64
C ASN A 75 0.30 -3.91 -20.76
N LYS A 76 1.01 -3.81 -19.65
CA LYS A 76 2.47 -4.00 -19.58
C LYS A 76 2.88 -5.43 -19.22
N LYS A 77 1.92 -6.33 -18.99
CA LYS A 77 2.15 -7.70 -18.51
C LYS A 77 3.00 -7.75 -17.23
N ILE A 78 2.80 -6.79 -16.35
CA ILE A 78 3.45 -6.72 -15.04
C ILE A 78 2.64 -7.58 -14.08
N GLN A 79 3.30 -8.51 -13.42
CA GLN A 79 2.71 -9.29 -12.32
C GLN A 79 3.04 -8.61 -11.00
N THR A 80 2.11 -8.67 -10.05
CA THR A 80 2.29 -8.15 -8.70
C THR A 80 1.97 -9.20 -7.66
N ASP A 81 2.38 -8.97 -6.42
CA ASP A 81 1.84 -9.70 -5.28
C ASP A 81 0.42 -9.23 -4.92
N ASP A 82 -0.18 -9.90 -3.94
CA ASP A 82 -1.55 -9.65 -3.47
C ASP A 82 -1.61 -8.73 -2.23
N HIS A 83 -0.58 -7.89 -2.04
CA HIS A 83 -0.49 -6.96 -0.91
C HIS A 83 -0.50 -5.51 -1.38
N LEU A 84 -1.56 -4.78 -1.01
CA LEU A 84 -1.67 -3.36 -1.26
C LEU A 84 -1.04 -2.58 -0.11
N TRP A 85 0.02 -1.84 -0.42
CA TRP A 85 0.57 -0.82 0.48
C TRP A 85 -0.15 0.51 0.22
N GLN A 86 -0.72 1.09 1.27
CA GLN A 86 -1.36 2.40 1.24
C GLN A 86 -0.57 3.35 2.12
N ILE A 87 0.21 4.23 1.51
CA ILE A 87 1.13 5.11 2.22
C ILE A 87 0.64 6.56 2.12
N ASN A 88 0.57 7.26 3.24
CA ASN A 88 0.27 8.68 3.25
C ASN A 88 1.33 9.45 2.44
N SER A 89 0.90 10.36 1.57
CA SER A 89 1.82 11.17 0.77
C SER A 89 2.44 12.32 1.57
N ASP A 90 1.76 12.75 2.63
CA ASP A 90 2.08 13.94 3.40
C ASP A 90 1.86 13.66 4.90
N ASP A 91 2.58 14.38 5.77
CA ASP A 91 2.43 14.27 7.23
C ASP A 91 1.13 14.91 7.76
N THR A 92 0.44 15.71 6.93
CA THR A 92 -0.82 16.35 7.32
C THR A 92 -1.96 15.35 7.19
N LEU A 93 -2.35 14.77 8.32
CA LEU A 93 -3.48 13.86 8.39
C LEU A 93 -4.79 14.64 8.49
N ILE A 94 -5.79 14.23 7.72
CA ILE A 94 -7.19 14.64 7.91
C ILE A 94 -7.85 13.77 8.99
N GLU A 95 -9.15 14.00 9.27
CA GLU A 95 -9.89 13.41 10.40
C GLU A 95 -9.79 11.88 10.54
N ASN A 96 -9.48 11.16 9.45
CA ASN A 96 -9.42 9.69 9.43
C ASN A 96 -8.00 9.10 9.54
N GLY A 97 -6.99 9.90 9.89
CA GLY A 97 -5.61 9.42 10.02
C GLY A 97 -4.91 9.12 8.68
N ALA A 98 -5.51 9.56 7.57
CA ALA A 98 -4.94 9.53 6.24
C ALA A 98 -4.59 10.95 5.78
N SER A 99 -3.63 11.14 4.88
CA SER A 99 -3.42 12.42 4.20
C SER A 99 -4.50 12.67 3.14
N LYS A 100 -4.55 13.86 2.53
CA LYS A 100 -5.50 14.14 1.43
C LYS A 100 -5.28 13.21 0.23
N TYR A 101 -4.02 12.93 -0.07
CA TYR A 101 -3.61 12.00 -1.12
C TYR A 101 -2.84 10.82 -0.52
N GLY A 102 -2.83 9.69 -1.19
CA GLY A 102 -2.12 8.48 -0.76
C GLY A 102 -1.54 7.73 -1.94
N TRP A 103 -0.43 7.05 -1.70
CA TRP A 103 0.17 6.12 -2.64
C TRP A 103 -0.47 4.75 -2.47
N LEU A 104 -0.97 4.17 -3.57
CA LEU A 104 -1.34 2.78 -3.66
C LEU A 104 -0.21 2.04 -4.37
N GLU A 105 0.43 1.09 -3.70
CA GLU A 105 1.59 0.38 -4.23
C GLU A 105 1.44 -1.14 -4.13
N PHE A 106 1.77 -1.82 -5.21
CA PHE A 106 1.87 -3.27 -5.28
C PHE A 106 3.30 -3.66 -5.67
N ARG A 107 3.87 -4.67 -5.01
CA ARG A 107 5.22 -5.12 -5.37
C ARG A 107 5.14 -5.87 -6.68
N THR A 108 6.01 -5.54 -7.63
CA THR A 108 6.11 -6.31 -8.87
C THR A 108 6.88 -7.59 -8.64
N ILE A 109 6.39 -8.70 -9.17
CA ILE A 109 7.06 -9.99 -9.12
C ILE A 109 7.73 -10.23 -10.46
N SER A 110 9.04 -10.39 -10.46
CA SER A 110 9.75 -10.92 -11.63
C SER A 110 9.49 -12.42 -11.70
N ASN A 111 9.05 -12.93 -12.85
CA ASN A 111 9.20 -14.35 -13.18
C ASN A 111 10.69 -14.64 -13.37
N THR A 112 11.46 -14.71 -12.27
CA THR A 112 12.70 -15.47 -12.27
C THR A 112 12.29 -16.93 -12.28
N GLU A 113 12.45 -17.53 -13.45
CA GLU A 113 12.36 -18.96 -13.70
C GLU A 113 12.93 -19.74 -12.50
N LYS A 114 12.08 -20.54 -11.86
CA LYS A 114 12.55 -21.62 -11.00
C LYS A 114 13.32 -22.58 -11.91
N ASN A 115 14.65 -22.47 -11.91
CA ASN A 115 15.55 -23.53 -12.38
C ASN A 115 15.42 -24.76 -11.48
#